data_AF-A0AAU3TED8-F1
#
_entry.id   AF-A0AAU3TED8-F1
#
_cell.length_a   1.000
_cell.length_b   1.000
_cell.length_c   1.000
_cell.angle_alpha   90.00
_cell.angle_beta   90.00
_cell.angle_gamma   90.00
#
_symmetry.space_group_name_H-M   'P 1'
#
loop_
_entity.id
_entity.type
_entity.pdbx_description
1 polymer ?
#
loop_
_entity_poly.entity_id
_entity_poly.type
_entity_poly.pdbx_seq_one_letter_code
_entity_poly.pdbx_strand_id
1 'polypeptide(L)'
;MPETELRIEVIALLLDADFKLRPDTNTWSHSDGRPFTQAEQATAFQATRAELEAVAALSARNAAAALEQDNAVKALTELLFSYFARHPEARMVMDVLPHMTEEDRAEYERLCAIAAPDGGIYLPYED
;
A
#
# COMPACT_ATOMS: atom_id res chain seq x y z
N MET A 1 -32.31 3.34 -16.93
CA MET A 1 -31.63 4.15 -15.88
C MET A 1 -30.42 4.76 -16.57
N PRO A 2 -30.18 6.08 -16.50
CA PRO A 2 -28.93 6.60 -17.02
C PRO A 2 -27.80 5.99 -16.19
N GLU A 3 -26.82 5.37 -16.85
CA GLU A 3 -25.52 5.09 -16.23
C GLU A 3 -25.03 6.42 -15.64
N THR A 4 -24.96 6.48 -14.31
CA THR A 4 -24.34 7.65 -13.67
C THR A 4 -22.86 7.46 -13.89
N GLU A 5 -22.33 8.11 -14.91
CA GLU A 5 -20.90 8.10 -15.23
C GLU A 5 -20.14 8.54 -13.97
N LEU A 6 -19.32 7.62 -13.43
CA LEU A 6 -18.56 7.88 -12.21
C LEU A 6 -17.50 8.95 -12.51
N ARG A 7 -17.54 10.07 -11.80
CA ARG A 7 -16.54 11.13 -11.95
C ARG A 7 -15.24 10.71 -11.27
N ILE A 8 -14.26 10.35 -12.08
CA ILE A 8 -12.98 9.83 -11.61
C ILE A 8 -12.24 10.87 -10.76
N GLU A 9 -12.37 12.15 -11.08
CA GLU A 9 -11.80 13.25 -10.31
C GLU A 9 -12.37 13.36 -8.90
N VAL A 10 -13.67 13.07 -8.71
CA VAL A 10 -14.30 13.04 -7.38
C VAL A 10 -13.80 11.84 -6.59
N ILE A 11 -13.72 10.68 -7.23
CA ILE A 11 -13.19 9.45 -6.61
C ILE A 11 -11.73 9.65 -6.18
N ALA A 12 -10.89 10.21 -7.05
CA ALA A 12 -9.49 10.48 -6.75
C ALA A 12 -9.34 11.47 -5.59
N LEU A 13 -10.11 12.56 -5.59
CA LEU A 13 -10.13 13.53 -4.50
C LEU A 13 -10.52 12.90 -3.17
N LEU A 14 -11.53 12.03 -3.16
CA LEU A 14 -12.00 11.34 -1.96
C LEU A 14 -11.02 10.26 -1.46
N LEU A 15 -10.30 9.59 -2.36
CA LEU A 15 -9.24 8.64 -1.98
C LEU A 15 -8.02 9.35 -1.36
N ASP A 16 -7.77 10.60 -1.74
CA ASP A 16 -6.69 11.43 -1.20
C ASP A 16 -7.11 12.24 0.05
N ALA A 17 -8.38 12.20 0.44
CA ALA A 17 -8.88 13.00 1.56
C ALA A 17 -8.49 12.43 2.94
N ASP A 18 -7.91 13.25 3.81
CA ASP A 18 -8.02 13.11 5.25
C ASP A 18 -9.33 13.76 5.71
N PHE A 19 -10.32 12.92 6.02
CA PHE A 19 -11.68 13.32 6.41
C PHE A 19 -11.77 14.08 7.75
N LYS A 20 -10.64 14.40 8.39
CA LYS A 20 -10.57 15.29 9.54
C LYS A 20 -10.74 16.74 9.12
N LEU A 21 -11.77 17.38 9.66
CA LEU A 21 -12.02 18.80 9.46
C LEU A 21 -10.96 19.64 10.18
N ARG A 22 -10.28 20.51 9.44
CA ARG A 22 -9.32 21.43 10.02
C ARG A 22 -10.03 22.66 10.61
N PRO A 23 -9.70 23.10 11.83
CA PRO A 23 -10.34 24.28 12.43
C PRO A 23 -9.98 25.62 11.76
N ASP A 24 -8.81 25.69 11.10
CA ASP A 24 -8.28 26.93 10.49
C ASP A 24 -8.95 27.25 9.15
N THR A 25 -9.17 26.24 8.31
CA THR A 25 -9.78 26.41 6.98
C THR A 25 -11.23 25.95 6.91
N ASN A 26 -11.71 25.21 7.92
CA ASN A 26 -13.00 24.52 7.91
C ASN A 26 -13.17 23.62 6.68
N THR A 27 -12.07 23.00 6.24
CA THR A 27 -12.02 22.03 5.13
C THR A 27 -11.26 20.78 5.56
N TRP A 28 -11.38 19.70 4.78
CA TRP A 28 -10.54 18.52 4.90
C TRP A 28 -9.11 18.82 4.43
N SER A 29 -8.21 17.84 4.58
CA SER A 29 -6.85 17.92 4.01
C SER A 29 -6.65 16.85 2.96
N HIS A 30 -5.70 17.05 2.08
CA HIS A 30 -5.08 15.98 1.28
C HIS A 30 -4.23 15.09 2.18
N SER A 31 -3.88 13.90 1.71
CA SER A 31 -3.05 12.93 2.43
C SER A 31 -1.64 13.47 2.74
N ASP A 32 -1.16 14.45 1.97
CA ASP A 32 0.09 15.18 2.19
C ASP A 32 -0.02 16.32 3.24
N GLY A 33 -1.21 16.53 3.81
CA GLY A 33 -1.48 17.54 4.84
C GLY A 33 -1.83 18.94 4.32
N ARG A 34 -1.80 19.18 2.99
CA ARG A 34 -2.30 20.44 2.42
C ARG A 34 -3.82 20.55 2.63
N PRO A 35 -4.36 21.73 3.01
CA PRO A 35 -5.80 21.89 3.16
C PRO A 35 -6.48 21.85 1.79
N PHE A 36 -7.69 21.27 1.74
CA PHE A 36 -8.56 21.38 0.59
C PHE A 36 -8.94 22.84 0.35
N THR A 37 -9.01 23.21 -0.91
CA THR A 37 -9.70 24.42 -1.36
C THR A 37 -11.21 24.29 -1.13
N GLN A 38 -11.91 25.42 -1.09
CA GLN A 38 -13.37 25.43 -0.98
C GLN A 38 -14.05 24.72 -2.16
N ALA A 39 -13.45 24.80 -3.36
CA ALA A 39 -13.97 24.12 -4.54
C ALA A 39 -13.83 22.59 -4.44
N GLU A 40 -12.70 22.10 -3.95
CA GLU A 40 -12.50 20.67 -3.67
C GLU A 40 -13.48 20.19 -2.60
N GLN A 41 -13.62 20.93 -1.49
CA GLN A 41 -14.58 20.58 -0.44
C GLN A 41 -16.01 20.50 -0.97
N ALA A 42 -16.44 21.50 -1.76
CA ALA A 42 -17.77 21.51 -2.37
C ALA A 42 -17.96 20.33 -3.34
N THR A 43 -16.93 19.99 -4.11
CA THR A 43 -16.93 18.87 -5.05
C THR A 43 -17.07 17.53 -4.32
N ALA A 44 -16.30 17.33 -3.24
CA ALA A 44 -16.37 16.14 -2.40
C ALA A 44 -17.76 15.97 -1.75
N PHE A 45 -18.39 17.06 -1.33
CA PHE A 45 -19.75 17.04 -0.76
C PHE A 45 -20.86 16.79 -1.79
N GLN A 46 -20.56 16.92 -3.09
CA GLN A 46 -21.48 16.58 -4.17
C GLN A 46 -21.26 15.16 -4.71
N ALA A 47 -20.43 14.35 -4.04
CA ALA A 47 -20.23 12.96 -4.40
C ALA A 47 -21.56 12.18 -4.35
N THR A 48 -21.82 11.43 -5.41
CA THR A 48 -22.98 10.55 -5.50
C THR A 48 -22.75 9.31 -4.66
N ARG A 49 -23.83 8.60 -4.33
CA ARG A 49 -23.75 7.31 -3.64
C ARG A 49 -22.88 6.30 -4.40
N ALA A 50 -23.00 6.24 -5.72
CA ALA A 50 -22.21 5.32 -6.54
C ALA A 50 -20.70 5.63 -6.48
N GLU A 51 -20.32 6.91 -6.43
CA GLU A 51 -18.92 7.33 -6.25
C GLU A 51 -18.41 6.98 -4.85
N LEU A 52 -19.22 7.18 -3.81
CA LEU A 52 -18.86 6.78 -2.45
C LEU A 52 -18.67 5.27 -2.31
N GLU A 53 -19.54 4.47 -2.93
CA GLU A 53 -19.42 3.00 -2.97
C GLU A 53 -18.15 2.57 -3.72
N ALA A 54 -17.81 3.24 -4.83
CA ALA A 54 -16.56 3.01 -5.56
C ALA A 54 -15.32 3.34 -4.72
N VAL A 55 -15.31 4.48 -4.01
CA VAL A 55 -14.23 4.87 -3.11
C VAL A 55 -14.06 3.85 -1.98
N ALA A 56 -15.16 3.39 -1.38
CA ALA A 56 -15.11 2.37 -0.33
C ALA A 56 -14.52 1.04 -0.84
N ALA A 57 -14.94 0.59 -2.01
CA ALA A 57 -14.42 -0.63 -2.64
C ALA A 57 -12.93 -0.52 -2.96
N LEU A 58 -12.49 0.61 -3.53
CA LEU A 58 -11.09 0.87 -3.83
C LEU A 58 -10.23 0.97 -2.56
N SER A 59 -10.72 1.67 -1.54
CA SER A 59 -10.04 1.79 -0.24
C SER A 59 -9.87 0.44 0.43
N ALA A 60 -10.90 -0.41 0.43
CA ALA A 60 -10.83 -1.77 0.95
C ALA A 60 -9.82 -2.63 0.19
N ARG A 61 -9.79 -2.53 -1.15
CA ARG A 61 -8.82 -3.25 -1.99
C ARG A 61 -7.40 -2.80 -1.69
N ASN A 62 -7.17 -1.50 -1.56
CA ASN A 62 -5.85 -0.95 -1.24
C ASN A 62 -5.38 -1.37 0.16
N ALA A 63 -6.28 -1.33 1.15
CA ALA A 63 -5.97 -1.79 2.50
C ALA A 63 -5.64 -3.30 2.54
N ALA A 64 -6.38 -4.11 1.78
CA ALA A 64 -6.10 -5.55 1.66
C ALA A 64 -4.74 -5.81 1.00
N ALA A 65 -4.42 -5.10 -0.09
CA ALA A 65 -3.13 -5.21 -0.77
C ALA A 65 -1.97 -4.77 0.13
N ALA A 66 -2.12 -3.67 0.87
CA ALA A 66 -1.12 -3.21 1.83
C ALA A 66 -0.91 -4.24 2.95
N LEU A 67 -1.97 -4.82 3.48
CA LEU A 67 -1.87 -5.88 4.50
C LEU A 67 -1.19 -7.14 3.96
N GLU A 68 -1.50 -7.53 2.72
CA GLU A 68 -0.85 -8.67 2.06
C GLU A 68 0.65 -8.42 1.88
N GLN A 69 1.04 -7.24 1.42
CA GLN A 69 2.44 -6.83 1.30
C GLN A 69 3.16 -6.85 2.66
N ASP A 70 2.55 -6.29 3.70
CA ASP A 70 3.12 -6.23 5.04
C ASP A 70 3.30 -7.64 5.65
N ASN A 71 2.35 -8.54 5.40
CA ASN A 71 2.45 -9.95 5.77
C ASN A 71 3.54 -10.68 4.99
N ALA A 72 3.69 -10.39 3.68
CA ALA A 72 4.73 -10.99 2.86
C ALA A 72 6.13 -10.56 3.31
N VAL A 73 6.32 -9.28 3.66
CA VAL A 73 7.59 -8.78 4.22
C VAL A 73 7.94 -9.49 5.53
N LYS A 74 6.96 -9.67 6.43
CA LYS A 74 7.17 -10.39 7.70
C LYS A 74 7.55 -11.85 7.46
N ALA A 75 6.81 -12.56 6.62
CA ALA A 75 7.10 -13.96 6.29
C ALA A 75 8.47 -14.11 5.60
N LEU A 76 8.84 -13.19 4.70
CA LEU A 76 10.15 -13.18 4.05
C LEU A 76 11.28 -12.99 5.07
N THR A 77 11.08 -12.05 6.01
CA THR A 77 12.04 -11.77 7.08
C THR A 77 12.23 -12.98 8.00
N GLU A 78 11.14 -13.63 8.40
CA GLU A 78 11.17 -14.84 9.24
C GLU A 78 11.88 -16.01 8.54
N LEU A 79 11.57 -16.23 7.26
CA LEU A 79 12.22 -17.24 6.43
C LEU A 79 13.74 -17.01 6.39
N LEU A 80 14.17 -15.80 6.02
CA LEU A 80 15.58 -15.44 5.93
C LEU A 80 16.30 -15.54 7.29
N PHE A 81 15.69 -15.06 8.37
CA PHE A 81 16.27 -15.17 9.70
C PHE A 81 16.51 -16.61 10.13
N SER A 82 15.61 -17.53 9.77
CA SER A 82 15.79 -18.95 10.08
C SER A 82 17.06 -19.53 9.42
N TYR A 83 17.43 -19.04 8.24
CA TYR A 83 18.64 -19.45 7.52
C TYR A 83 19.88 -18.73 8.04
N PHE A 84 19.83 -17.41 8.28
CA PHE A 84 20.95 -16.70 8.90
C PHE A 84 21.30 -17.24 10.29
N ALA A 85 20.31 -17.68 11.07
CA ALA A 85 20.56 -18.32 12.37
C ALA A 85 21.31 -19.66 12.23
N ARG A 86 21.11 -20.38 11.11
CA ARG A 86 21.80 -21.65 10.79
C ARG A 86 23.16 -21.44 10.10
N HIS A 87 23.35 -20.27 9.49
CA HIS A 87 24.53 -19.88 8.72
C HIS A 87 25.09 -18.54 9.24
N PRO A 88 25.68 -18.52 10.46
CA PRO A 88 26.17 -17.28 11.08
C PRO A 88 27.31 -16.58 10.30
N GLU A 89 27.95 -17.31 9.39
CA GLU A 89 28.94 -16.78 8.45
C GLU A 89 28.33 -15.94 7.33
N ALA A 90 27.06 -16.19 6.97
CA ALA A 90 26.36 -15.51 5.90
C ALA A 90 26.15 -14.03 6.24
N ARG A 91 26.40 -13.15 5.26
CA ARG A 91 26.29 -11.69 5.43
C ARG A 91 25.19 -11.10 4.56
N MET A 92 24.85 -11.77 3.46
CA MET A 92 23.84 -11.34 2.51
C MET A 92 22.85 -12.46 2.20
N VAL A 93 21.69 -12.09 1.66
CA VAL A 93 20.66 -13.05 1.24
C VAL A 93 21.23 -14.06 0.24
N MET A 94 22.06 -13.60 -0.69
CA MET A 94 22.72 -14.46 -1.69
C MET A 94 23.59 -15.57 -1.07
N ASP A 95 24.06 -15.39 0.17
CA ASP A 95 24.85 -16.41 0.88
C ASP A 95 23.96 -17.52 1.44
N VAL A 96 22.70 -17.21 1.79
CA VAL A 96 21.75 -18.19 2.36
C VAL A 96 20.87 -18.87 1.31
N LEU A 97 20.65 -18.25 0.14
CA LEU A 97 19.83 -18.83 -0.93
C LEU A 97 20.27 -20.25 -1.36
N PRO A 98 21.57 -20.57 -1.51
CA PRO A 98 21.99 -21.93 -1.89
C PRO A 98 21.69 -22.99 -0.84
N HIS A 99 21.43 -22.58 0.41
CA HIS A 99 21.11 -23.47 1.52
C HIS A 99 19.60 -23.73 1.66
N MET A 100 18.76 -22.97 0.94
CA MET A 100 17.32 -23.16 0.98
C MET A 100 16.90 -24.47 0.33
N THR A 101 15.85 -25.07 0.89
CA THR A 101 15.12 -26.15 0.21
C THR A 101 14.45 -25.61 -1.06
N GLU A 102 14.07 -26.50 -1.99
CA GLU A 102 13.33 -26.08 -3.19
C GLU A 102 11.98 -25.40 -2.81
N GLU A 103 11.32 -25.90 -1.76
CA GLU A 103 10.07 -25.33 -1.25
C GLU A 103 10.31 -23.92 -0.69
N ASP A 104 11.31 -23.76 0.18
CA ASP A 104 11.65 -22.46 0.75
C ASP A 104 12.12 -21.46 -0.32
N ARG A 105 12.80 -21.95 -1.36
CA ARG A 105 13.26 -21.14 -2.48
C ARG A 105 12.09 -20.65 -3.34
N ALA A 106 11.11 -21.51 -3.62
CA ALA A 106 9.88 -21.12 -4.29
C ALA A 106 9.06 -20.13 -3.45
N GLU A 107 9.00 -20.35 -2.14
CA GLU A 107 8.32 -19.44 -1.20
C GLU A 107 9.03 -18.09 -1.10
N TYR A 108 10.37 -18.07 -1.06
CA TYR A 108 11.15 -16.84 -1.12
C TYR A 108 10.83 -16.04 -2.39
N GLU A 109 10.81 -16.67 -3.56
CA GLU A 109 10.52 -16.00 -4.84
C GLU A 109 9.08 -15.44 -4.85
N ARG A 110 8.10 -16.20 -4.35
CA ARG A 110 6.70 -15.77 -4.20
C ARG A 110 6.57 -14.57 -3.26
N LEU A 111 7.20 -14.63 -2.09
CA LEU A 111 7.17 -13.55 -1.10
C LEU A 111 7.85 -12.29 -1.62
N CYS A 112 8.95 -12.42 -2.37
CA CYS A 112 9.58 -11.29 -3.03
C CYS A 112 8.64 -10.59 -4.03
N ALA A 113 7.92 -11.36 -4.86
CA ALA A 113 6.99 -10.81 -5.82
C ALA A 113 5.83 -10.01 -5.19
N ILE A 114 5.45 -10.35 -3.95
CA ILE A 114 4.40 -9.64 -3.20
C ILE A 114 4.98 -8.46 -2.42
N ALA A 115 6.13 -8.65 -1.76
CA ALA A 115 6.75 -7.67 -0.89
C ALA A 115 7.29 -6.45 -1.65
N ALA A 116 7.87 -6.65 -2.84
CA ALA A 116 8.15 -5.57 -3.77
C ALA A 116 7.83 -6.00 -5.21
N PRO A 117 6.59 -5.73 -5.68
CA PRO A 117 6.17 -6.09 -7.03
C PRO A 117 6.92 -5.31 -8.12
N ASP A 118 7.59 -4.21 -7.77
CA ASP A 118 8.48 -3.44 -8.64
C ASP A 118 9.96 -3.89 -8.56
N GLY A 119 10.27 -4.90 -7.74
CA GLY A 119 11.62 -5.42 -7.53
C GLY A 119 12.44 -4.64 -6.49
N GLY A 120 11.84 -3.68 -5.77
CA GLY A 120 12.53 -2.75 -4.86
C GLY A 120 13.05 -3.29 -3.52
N ILE A 121 13.26 -4.61 -3.33
CA ILE A 121 13.54 -5.15 -1.97
C ILE A 121 14.93 -4.77 -1.41
N TYR A 122 15.87 -4.26 -2.21
CA TYR A 122 17.24 -4.03 -1.70
C TYR A 122 17.94 -2.80 -2.30
N LEU A 123 17.33 -1.62 -2.19
CA LEU A 123 18.13 -0.39 -2.09
C LEU A 123 18.10 0.07 -0.63
N PRO A 124 19.25 0.30 0.02
CA PRO A 124 19.26 0.91 1.34
C PRO A 124 18.54 2.26 1.25
N TYR A 125 17.69 2.56 2.24
CA TYR A 125 17.25 3.93 2.47
C TYR A 125 18.52 4.78 2.66
N GLU A 126 18.80 5.68 1.72
CA GLU A 126 19.78 6.75 1.93
C GLU A 126 19.09 7.81 2.80
N ASP A 127 19.66 8.07 3.98
CA ASP A 127 19.32 9.20 4.86
C ASP A 127 19.62 10.56 4.21
#